data_AF-A0A2W1B2F9-F1
#
_entry.id   AF-A0A2W1B2F9-F1
#
_cell.length_a   1.000
_cell.length_b   1.000
_cell.length_c   1.000
_cell.angle_alpha   90.00
_cell.angle_beta   90.00
_cell.angle_gamma   90.00
#
_symmetry.space_group_name_H-M   'P 1'
#
loop_
_entity.id
_entity.type
_entity.pdbx_description
1 polymer ?
#
loop_
_entity_poly.entity_id
_entity_poly.type
_entity_poly.pdbx_seq_one_letter_code
_entity_poly.pdbx_strand_id
1 'polypeptide(L)'
;MIKSSLIGFLIALAMLLPPIIHFLTGPLGPLVGGFFAGTRAKVTVGKSPIIGMMMALFMIAPIAALVTYSSVTENFLPKTFQNVLMISGLGIVFYTLIMGTVGAALGGALIRRK
;
A
#
# COMPACT_ATOMS: atom_id res chain seq x y z
N MET A 1 10.01 -12.91 3.04
CA MET A 1 8.70 -12.24 2.80
C MET A 1 8.74 -10.78 3.23
N ILE A 2 9.12 -10.45 4.48
CA ILE A 2 9.26 -9.07 4.98
C ILE A 2 10.02 -8.13 4.02
N LYS A 3 11.26 -8.48 3.64
CA LYS A 3 12.06 -7.65 2.70
C LYS A 3 11.35 -7.41 1.37
N SER A 4 10.71 -8.44 0.81
CA SER A 4 9.96 -8.32 -0.44
C SER A 4 8.71 -7.46 -0.29
N SER A 5 7.96 -7.61 0.81
CA SER A 5 6.80 -6.77 1.13
C SER A 5 7.20 -5.31 1.32
N LEU A 6 8.37 -5.05 1.94
CA LEU A 6 8.90 -3.69 2.10
C LEU A 6 9.19 -3.05 0.74
N ILE A 7 9.80 -3.81 -0.19
CA ILE A 7 10.02 -3.33 -1.55
C ILE A 7 8.71 -3.06 -2.27
N GLY A 8 7.72 -3.96 -2.16
CA GLY A 8 6.39 -3.75 -2.72
C GLY A 8 5.72 -2.48 -2.19
N PHE A 9 5.81 -2.26 -0.88
CA PHE A 9 5.35 -1.03 -0.24
C PHE A 9 6.07 0.22 -0.76
N LEU A 10 7.40 0.19 -0.88
CA LEU A 10 8.18 1.31 -1.41
C LEU A 10 7.83 1.63 -2.88
N ILE A 11 7.55 0.60 -3.69
CA ILE A 11 7.06 0.78 -5.06
C ILE A 11 5.68 1.45 -5.04
N ALA A 12 4.77 0.99 -4.17
CA ALA A 12 3.45 1.60 -4.03
C ALA A 12 3.53 3.08 -3.61
N LEU A 13 4.43 3.43 -2.68
CA LEU A 13 4.69 4.82 -2.30
C LEU A 13 5.31 5.63 -3.44
N ALA A 14 6.27 5.08 -4.16
CA ALA A 14 6.90 5.77 -5.29
C ALA A 14 5.89 6.09 -6.40
N MET A 15 4.90 5.22 -6.61
CA MET A 15 3.80 5.45 -7.56
C MET A 15 2.79 6.50 -7.07
N LEU A 16 2.84 6.86 -5.79
CA LEU A 16 2.01 7.90 -5.18
C LEU A 16 2.60 9.30 -5.39
N LEU A 17 3.92 9.40 -5.59
CA LEU A 17 4.65 10.67 -5.73
C LEU A 17 4.35 11.49 -6.99
N PRO A 18 4.09 10.92 -8.19
CA PRO A 18 4.00 11.74 -9.40
C PRO A 18 2.62 12.43 -9.48
N PRO A 19 2.53 13.75 -9.31
CA PRO A 19 1.25 14.44 -9.06
C PRO A 19 0.29 14.45 -10.27
N ILE A 20 0.82 14.33 -11.49
CA ILE A 20 0.01 14.32 -12.73
C ILE A 20 -0.65 12.96 -12.95
N ILE A 21 0.07 11.87 -12.68
CA ILE A 21 -0.40 10.49 -12.94
C ILE A 21 -0.94 9.81 -11.69
N HIS A 22 -0.87 10.46 -10.52
CA HIS A 22 -1.33 9.95 -9.22
C HIS A 22 -2.76 9.37 -9.26
N PHE A 23 -3.67 9.98 -10.04
CA PHE A 23 -5.04 9.48 -10.15
C PHE A 23 -5.15 8.09 -10.80
N LEU A 24 -4.17 7.71 -11.62
CA LEU A 24 -4.05 6.38 -12.22
C LEU A 24 -3.08 5.50 -11.43
N THR A 25 -1.91 6.04 -11.05
CA THR A 25 -0.82 5.27 -10.44
C THR A 25 -0.99 5.07 -8.94
N GLY A 26 -1.69 5.97 -8.24
CA GLY A 26 -1.97 5.86 -6.81
C GLY A 26 -2.79 4.61 -6.49
N PRO A 27 -3.98 4.43 -7.09
CA PRO A 27 -4.77 3.21 -6.91
C PRO A 27 -4.03 1.95 -7.39
N LEU A 28 -3.30 2.04 -8.51
CA LEU A 28 -2.57 0.87 -9.02
C LEU A 28 -1.28 0.55 -8.22
N GLY A 29 -0.79 1.48 -7.39
CA GLY A 29 0.46 1.37 -6.65
C GLY A 29 0.57 0.08 -5.83
N PRO A 30 -0.39 -0.21 -4.91
CA PRO A 30 -0.38 -1.45 -4.14
C PRO A 30 -0.43 -2.72 -4.99
N LEU A 31 -1.14 -2.70 -6.13
CA LEU A 31 -1.21 -3.84 -7.04
C LEU A 31 0.16 -4.11 -7.68
N VAL A 32 0.80 -3.08 -8.22
CA VAL A 32 2.12 -3.18 -8.85
C VAL A 32 3.18 -3.54 -7.81
N GLY A 33 3.16 -2.89 -6.65
CA GLY A 33 4.02 -3.22 -5.51
C GLY A 33 3.86 -4.66 -5.05
N GLY A 34 2.63 -5.13 -4.92
CA GLY A 34 2.30 -6.52 -4.62
C GLY A 34 2.86 -7.48 -5.65
N PHE A 35 2.71 -7.17 -6.94
CA PHE A 35 3.23 -7.97 -8.05
C PHE A 35 4.75 -8.18 -7.94
N PHE A 36 5.52 -7.09 -7.81
CA PHE A 36 6.97 -7.20 -7.66
C PHE A 36 7.38 -7.92 -6.37
N ALA A 37 6.67 -7.67 -5.26
CA ALA A 37 6.91 -8.37 -4.00
C ALA A 37 6.66 -9.88 -4.11
N GLY A 38 5.55 -10.28 -4.75
CA GLY A 38 5.17 -11.67 -4.98
C GLY A 38 6.14 -12.40 -5.91
N THR A 39 6.55 -11.76 -7.01
CA THR A 39 7.57 -12.28 -7.93
C THR A 39 8.91 -12.48 -7.21
N ARG A 40 9.39 -11.48 -6.46
CA ARG A 40 10.66 -11.57 -5.73
C ARG A 40 10.63 -12.62 -4.64
N ALA A 41 9.50 -12.76 -3.94
CA ALA A 41 9.32 -13.76 -2.89
C ALA A 41 8.97 -15.17 -3.41
N LYS A 42 8.73 -15.34 -4.72
CA LYS A 42 8.24 -16.58 -5.34
C LYS A 42 7.05 -17.18 -4.59
N VAL A 43 6.13 -16.32 -4.16
CA VAL A 43 5.02 -16.67 -3.26
C VAL A 43 3.96 -17.51 -3.98
N THR A 44 3.39 -18.49 -3.29
CA THR A 44 2.22 -19.24 -3.77
C THR A 44 0.95 -18.42 -3.59
N VAL A 45 -0.09 -18.67 -4.40
CA VAL A 45 -1.37 -17.93 -4.32
C VAL A 45 -1.94 -17.96 -2.90
N GLY A 46 -1.90 -19.11 -2.21
CA GLY A 46 -2.36 -19.22 -0.81
C GLY A 46 -1.54 -18.42 0.22
N LYS A 47 -0.28 -18.05 -0.09
CA LYS A 47 0.57 -17.20 0.77
C LYS A 47 0.58 -15.73 0.34
N SER A 48 -0.10 -15.37 -0.75
CA SER A 48 -0.21 -13.99 -1.22
C SER A 48 -0.88 -13.03 -0.23
N PRO A 49 -1.87 -13.44 0.60
CA PRO A 49 -2.47 -12.53 1.59
C PRO A 49 -1.48 -12.01 2.62
N ILE A 50 -0.43 -12.79 2.93
CA ILE A 50 0.61 -12.36 3.86
C ILE A 50 1.38 -11.15 3.30
N ILE A 51 1.63 -11.11 1.99
CA ILE A 51 2.31 -9.97 1.35
C ILE A 51 1.43 -8.72 1.43
N GLY A 52 0.15 -8.83 1.08
CA GLY A 52 -0.81 -7.73 1.17
C GLY A 52 -0.96 -7.21 2.60
N MET A 53 -1.09 -8.11 3.58
CA MET A 53 -1.14 -7.76 5.00
C MET A 53 0.12 -7.02 5.46
N MET A 54 1.31 -7.50 5.09
CA MET A 54 2.56 -6.81 5.43
C MET A 54 2.65 -5.42 4.78
N MET A 55 2.25 -5.28 3.52
CA MET A 55 2.21 -3.98 2.84
C MET A 55 1.23 -3.02 3.51
N ALA A 56 0.05 -3.50 3.92
CA ALA A 56 -0.93 -2.71 4.64
C ALA A 56 -0.40 -2.26 6.02
N LEU A 57 0.26 -3.14 6.76
CA LEU A 57 0.93 -2.79 8.02
C LEU A 57 1.98 -1.70 7.83
N PHE A 58 2.79 -1.77 6.77
CA PHE A 58 3.74 -0.70 6.46
C PHE A 58 3.06 0.62 6.09
N MET A 59 1.89 0.57 5.46
CA MET A 59 1.09 1.75 5.12
C MET A 59 0.48 2.45 6.34
N ILE A 60 0.35 1.77 7.47
CA ILE A 60 -0.11 2.40 8.72
C ILE A 60 0.86 3.50 9.16
N ALA A 61 2.18 3.30 9.02
CA ALA A 61 3.17 4.28 9.47
C ALA A 61 3.04 5.67 8.81
N PRO A 62 3.02 5.81 7.46
CA PRO A 62 2.82 7.12 6.83
C PRO A 62 1.44 7.70 7.11
N ILE A 63 0.39 6.87 7.22
CA ILE A 63 -0.98 7.36 7.52
C ILE A 63 -1.06 7.88 8.94
N ALA A 64 -0.51 7.14 9.91
CA ALA A 64 -0.44 7.57 11.30
C ALA A 64 0.36 8.87 11.42
N ALA A 65 1.48 9.01 10.70
CA ALA A 65 2.26 10.25 10.67
C ALA A 65 1.45 11.43 10.11
N LEU A 66 0.66 11.23 9.05
CA LEU A 66 -0.20 12.27 8.49
C LEU A 66 -1.32 12.67 9.47
N VAL A 67 -1.96 11.69 10.11
CA VAL A 67 -3.03 11.93 11.08
C VAL A 67 -2.49 12.66 12.31
N THR A 68 -1.36 12.22 12.89
CA THR A 68 -0.76 12.88 14.05
C THR A 68 -0.28 14.29 13.71
N TYR A 69 0.36 14.47 12.55
CA TYR A 69 0.75 15.80 12.07
C TYR A 69 -0.47 16.73 11.96
N SER A 70 -1.58 16.24 11.39
CA SER A 70 -2.80 17.03 11.24
C SER A 70 -3.42 17.46 12.58
N SER A 71 -3.25 16.66 13.65
CA SER A 71 -3.71 16.99 15.01
C SER A 71 -2.85 18.04 15.71
N VAL A 72 -1.55 18.10 15.41
CA VAL A 72 -0.65 19.14 15.97
C VAL A 72 -0.89 20.48 15.28
N THR A 73 -1.33 20.46 14.02
CA THR A 73 -1.64 21.66 13.23
C THR A 73 -3.12 22.05 13.29
N GLU A 74 -3.84 21.76 14.37
CA GLU A 74 -5.28 22.04 14.53
C GLU A 74 -5.67 23.50 14.22
N ASN A 75 -4.76 24.45 14.41
CA ASN A 75 -4.96 25.86 14.05
C ASN A 75 -5.10 26.11 12.54
N PHE A 76 -4.67 25.18 11.69
CA PHE A 76 -4.65 25.30 10.22
C PHE A 76 -5.64 24.37 9.52
N LEU A 77 -6.09 23.29 10.17
CA LEU A 77 -6.95 22.27 9.56
C LEU A 77 -8.25 22.09 10.35
N PRO A 78 -9.43 22.28 9.74
CA PRO A 78 -10.71 21.99 10.38
C PRO A 78 -10.81 20.53 10.82
N LYS A 79 -11.44 20.27 11.97
CA LYS A 79 -11.68 18.89 12.49
C LYS A 79 -12.35 17.97 11.47
N THR A 80 -13.24 18.50 10.63
CA THR A 80 -13.86 17.74 9.53
C THR A 80 -12.82 17.16 8.58
N PHE A 81 -11.77 17.90 8.26
CA PHE A 81 -10.70 17.45 7.37
C PHE A 81 -9.87 16.33 8.01
N GLN A 82 -9.60 16.43 9.32
CA GLN A 82 -8.91 15.38 10.08
C GLN A 82 -9.71 14.07 10.09
N ASN A 83 -11.03 14.14 10.25
CA ASN A 83 -11.91 12.96 10.18
C ASN A 83 -11.87 12.32 8.78
N VAL A 84 -11.90 13.13 7.72
CA VAL A 84 -11.79 12.64 6.34
C VAL A 84 -10.42 11.99 6.11
N LEU A 85 -9.33 12.57 6.60
CA LEU A 85 -7.98 11.97 6.53
C LEU A 85 -7.92 10.62 7.24
N MET A 86 -8.53 10.50 8.43
CA MET A 86 -8.55 9.23 9.17
C MET A 86 -9.34 8.15 8.41
N ILE A 87 -10.55 8.47 7.95
CA ILE A 87 -11.41 7.51 7.22
C ILE A 87 -10.75 7.09 5.90
N SER A 88 -10.25 8.05 5.13
CA SER A 88 -9.56 7.76 3.86
C SER A 88 -8.27 6.97 4.09
N GLY A 89 -7.52 7.28 5.15
CA GLY A 89 -6.35 6.51 5.57
C GLY A 89 -6.69 5.04 5.84
N LEU A 90 -7.72 4.77 6.64
CA LEU A 90 -8.19 3.40 6.87
C LEU A 90 -8.60 2.70 5.56
N GLY A 91 -9.28 3.42 4.68
CA GLY A 91 -9.60 2.96 3.33
C GLY A 91 -8.36 2.58 2.53
N ILE A 92 -7.32 3.41 2.54
CA ILE A 92 -6.04 3.15 1.86
C ILE A 92 -5.33 1.92 2.43
N VAL A 93 -5.32 1.73 3.76
CA VAL A 93 -4.73 0.53 4.38
C VAL A 93 -5.45 -0.73 3.90
N PHE A 94 -6.79 -0.73 3.96
CA PHE A 94 -7.60 -1.87 3.54
C PHE A 94 -7.46 -2.14 2.04
N TYR A 95 -7.45 -1.08 1.24
CA TYR A 95 -7.20 -1.17 -0.20
C TYR A 95 -5.82 -1.75 -0.51
N THR A 96 -4.79 -1.31 0.21
CA THR A 96 -3.41 -1.82 0.07
C THR A 96 -3.35 -3.31 0.39
N LEU A 97 -4.11 -3.77 1.39
CA LEU A 97 -4.21 -5.20 1.71
C LEU A 97 -4.75 -6.00 0.54
N ILE A 98 -5.89 -5.59 -0.02
CA ILE A 98 -6.56 -6.31 -1.11
C ILE A 98 -5.69 -6.28 -2.36
N MET A 99 -5.32 -5.09 -2.84
CA MET A 99 -4.58 -4.94 -4.08
C MET A 99 -3.15 -5.50 -3.99
N GLY A 100 -2.49 -5.33 -2.84
CA GLY A 100 -1.21 -5.97 -2.57
C GLY A 100 -1.28 -7.50 -2.60
N THR A 101 -2.38 -8.08 -2.09
CA THR A 101 -2.63 -9.52 -2.17
C THR A 101 -2.83 -9.99 -3.61
N VAL A 102 -3.69 -9.31 -4.37
CA VAL A 102 -3.96 -9.64 -5.78
C VAL A 102 -2.67 -9.53 -6.60
N GLY A 103 -1.92 -8.45 -6.43
CA GLY A 103 -0.63 -8.26 -7.09
C GLY A 103 0.33 -9.39 -6.77
N ALA A 104 0.50 -9.71 -5.49
CA ALA A 104 1.41 -10.77 -5.05
C ALA A 104 1.01 -12.15 -5.57
N ALA A 105 -0.29 -12.44 -5.67
CA ALA A 105 -0.79 -13.66 -6.27
C ALA A 105 -0.40 -13.76 -7.76
N LEU A 106 -0.61 -12.69 -8.53
CA LEU A 106 -0.26 -12.63 -9.95
C LEU A 106 1.25 -12.76 -10.18
N GLY A 107 2.05 -11.97 -9.47
CA GLY A 107 3.51 -11.97 -9.63
C GLY A 107 4.15 -13.28 -9.18
N GLY A 108 3.63 -13.89 -8.10
CA GLY A 108 4.07 -15.18 -7.61
C GLY A 108 3.66 -16.34 -8.52
N ALA A 109 2.45 -16.30 -9.09
CA ALA A 109 2.00 -17.31 -10.05
C ALA A 109 2.81 -17.28 -11.36
N LEU A 110 3.12 -16.08 -11.87
CA LEU A 110 3.88 -15.91 -13.11
C LEU A 110 5.28 -16.52 -13.04
N ILE A 111 6.03 -16.25 -11.97
CA ILE A 111 7.42 -16.72 -11.83
C ILE A 111 7.52 -18.21 -11.53
N ARG A 112 6.44 -18.83 -11.05
CA ARG A 112 6.38 -20.28 -10.76
C ARG A 112 5.92 -21.11 -11.96
N ARG A 113 5.40 -20.47 -13.02
CA ARG A 113 5.07 -21.10 -14.30
C ARG A 113 6.24 -21.14 -15.27
N LYS A 114 7.25 -20.30 -15.05
CA LYS A 114 8.57 -20.37 -15.70
C LYS A 114 9.49 -21.28 -14.89
#